data_AF-A0A2M7VDX6-F1
#
_entry.id   AF-A0A2M7VDX6-F1
#
_cell.length_a   1.000
_cell.length_b   1.000
_cell.length_c   1.000
_cell.angle_alpha   90.00
_cell.angle_beta   90.00
_cell.angle_gamma   90.00
#
_symmetry.space_group_name_H-M   'P 1'
#
loop_
_entity.id
_entity.type
_entity.pdbx_description
1 polymer ?
#
loop_
_entity_poly.entity_id
_entity_poly.type
_entity_poly.pdbx_seq_one_letter_code
_entity_poly.pdbx_strand_id
1 'polypeptide(L)'
;MKLNKWLLSLLLLIITTLSLFAPWGWLKLSLAILNLLTLSIIYGYWQEGKKQILVNLLSGYLLLFSLIVIINALLLFYWEISYLSNLILYLIFVAGALIIIKQKEIVGEINFSWPVNFLHPTKKIVIYLLYWLIICSLIILFTQIFFHRSEQIIFSIWQILPSNFLLFYLLLIISLFVYLTVATTGKNIALMSILFLSSGLGVMIYRLNYGFDPFIHQATESIIWGQGFVTPRPIYYLGYYGIINFFQHFLSLSNVLIDRYITIINYAIILPLTINQWSTIKRYHYWPAAPLFLLLLPLTTIALNTPQALANVLLLITIFLLLADDLRNKNYLLLLLGLTTILIHPLSGIPLIFCLLFYFYHFYVSDKTKKN
;
A
#
# COMPACT_ATOMS: atom_id res chain seq x y z
N MET A 1 12.89 -15.73 19.76
CA MET A 1 14.35 -15.44 19.75
C MET A 1 14.54 -13.94 19.92
N LYS A 2 15.25 -13.47 20.96
CA LYS A 2 15.57 -12.03 21.09
C LYS A 2 16.66 -11.69 20.08
N LEU A 3 16.36 -10.87 19.06
CA LEU A 3 17.42 -10.34 18.19
C LEU A 3 18.26 -9.33 18.97
N ASN A 4 19.58 -9.46 18.92
CA ASN A 4 20.50 -8.47 19.47
C ASN A 4 20.35 -7.14 18.69
N LYS A 5 20.18 -6.02 19.40
CA LYS A 5 20.07 -4.68 18.80
C LYS A 5 21.22 -4.39 17.83
N TRP A 6 22.45 -4.78 18.19
CA TRP A 6 23.62 -4.62 17.33
C TRP A 6 23.50 -5.39 16.02
N LEU A 7 23.01 -6.63 16.08
CA LEU A 7 22.80 -7.46 14.90
C LEU A 7 21.73 -6.86 13.99
N LEU A 8 20.63 -6.35 14.55
CA LEU A 8 19.57 -5.71 13.77
C LEU A 8 20.04 -4.41 13.10
N SER A 9 20.79 -3.57 13.81
CA SER A 9 21.41 -2.37 13.23
C SER A 9 22.40 -2.69 12.11
N LEU A 10 23.26 -3.70 12.32
CA LEU A 10 24.22 -4.15 11.31
C LEU A 10 23.49 -4.69 10.07
N LEU A 11 22.45 -5.50 10.27
CA LEU A 11 21.65 -6.04 9.18
C LEU A 11 20.94 -4.93 8.39
N LEU A 12 20.37 -3.92 9.07
CA LEU A 12 19.79 -2.77 8.41
C LEU A 12 20.83 -2.01 7.58
N LEU A 13 22.02 -1.77 8.12
CA LEU A 13 23.12 -1.10 7.42
C LEU A 13 23.61 -1.91 6.20
N ILE A 14 23.72 -3.23 6.33
CA ILE A 14 24.09 -4.12 5.22
C ILE A 14 23.03 -4.05 4.12
N ILE A 15 21.74 -4.24 4.44
CA ILE A 15 20.66 -4.18 3.44
C ILE A 15 20.61 -2.79 2.79
N THR A 16 20.81 -1.72 3.56
CA THR A 16 20.87 -0.34 3.05
C THR A 16 22.01 -0.17 2.06
N THR A 17 23.22 -0.54 2.46
CA THR A 17 24.41 -0.46 1.60
C THR A 17 24.22 -1.28 0.33
N LEU A 18 23.76 -2.52 0.44
CA LEU A 18 23.49 -3.37 -0.72
C LEU A 18 22.40 -2.76 -1.61
N SER A 19 21.33 -2.17 -1.05
CA SER A 19 20.27 -1.55 -1.86
C SER A 19 20.73 -0.31 -2.64
N LEU A 20 21.68 0.46 -2.08
CA LEU A 20 22.22 1.66 -2.72
C LEU A 20 23.24 1.32 -3.82
N PHE A 21 24.08 0.31 -3.59
CA PHE A 21 25.21 -0.01 -4.46
C PHE A 21 25.02 -1.26 -5.33
N ALA A 22 23.90 -2.00 -5.19
CA ALA A 22 23.62 -3.14 -6.06
C ALA A 22 23.55 -2.71 -7.54
N PRO A 23 24.02 -3.56 -8.46
CA PRO A 23 23.88 -3.30 -9.88
C PRO A 23 22.40 -3.18 -10.27
N TRP A 24 22.13 -2.40 -11.30
CA TRP A 24 20.79 -2.18 -11.85
C TRP A 24 20.11 -3.52 -12.19
N GLY A 25 18.80 -3.59 -11.93
CA GLY A 25 17.97 -4.76 -12.25
C GLY A 25 17.26 -5.35 -11.03
N TRP A 26 16.88 -6.64 -11.15
CA TRP A 26 16.04 -7.33 -10.17
C TRP A 26 16.64 -7.44 -8.78
N LEU A 27 17.97 -7.54 -8.67
CA LEU A 27 18.66 -7.60 -7.38
C LEU A 27 18.51 -6.28 -6.61
N LYS A 28 18.79 -5.13 -7.24
CA LYS A 28 18.61 -3.81 -6.64
C LYS A 28 17.16 -3.56 -6.25
N LEU A 29 16.21 -3.88 -7.13
CA LEU A 29 14.78 -3.78 -6.82
C LEU A 29 14.40 -4.59 -5.58
N SER A 30 14.83 -5.85 -5.51
CA SER A 30 14.51 -6.75 -4.40
C SER A 30 15.11 -6.26 -3.08
N LEU A 31 16.36 -5.78 -3.11
CA LEU A 31 17.04 -5.22 -1.94
C LEU A 31 16.39 -3.91 -1.48
N ALA A 32 15.99 -3.04 -2.40
CA ALA A 32 15.29 -1.79 -2.09
C ALA A 32 13.92 -2.06 -1.45
N ILE A 33 13.14 -3.00 -2.00
CA ILE A 33 11.87 -3.44 -1.41
C ILE A 33 12.10 -4.02 -0.01
N LEU A 34 13.06 -4.94 0.14
CA LEU A 34 13.40 -5.53 1.43
C LEU A 34 13.79 -4.46 2.46
N ASN A 35 14.54 -3.45 2.04
CA ASN A 35 14.93 -2.34 2.89
C ASN A 35 13.71 -1.52 3.35
N LEU A 36 12.84 -1.12 2.42
CA LEU A 36 11.62 -0.37 2.73
C LEU A 36 10.69 -1.15 3.66
N LEU A 37 10.55 -2.47 3.47
CA LEU A 37 9.79 -3.34 4.37
C LEU A 37 10.43 -3.38 5.77
N THR A 38 11.76 -3.46 5.85
CA THR A 38 12.49 -3.45 7.13
C THR A 38 12.31 -2.13 7.87
N LEU A 39 12.47 -1.00 7.18
CA LEU A 39 12.20 0.33 7.74
C LEU A 39 10.76 0.44 8.21
N SER A 40 9.79 -0.02 7.41
CA SER A 40 8.37 -0.02 7.77
C SER A 40 8.12 -0.81 9.05
N ILE A 41 8.72 -2.00 9.22
CA ILE A 41 8.59 -2.77 10.47
C ILE A 41 9.18 -2.01 11.67
N ILE A 42 10.35 -1.36 11.53
CA ILE A 42 11.00 -0.63 12.62
C ILE A 42 10.18 0.61 13.03
N TYR A 43 9.76 1.42 12.06
CA TYR A 43 8.93 2.60 12.33
C TYR A 43 7.56 2.22 12.88
N GLY A 44 6.97 1.14 12.37
CA GLY A 44 5.73 0.60 12.91
C GLY A 44 5.88 0.09 14.34
N TYR A 45 6.96 -0.60 14.65
CA TYR A 45 7.27 -1.00 16.03
C TYR A 45 7.42 0.22 16.94
N TRP A 46 8.01 1.31 16.44
CA TRP A 46 8.07 2.56 17.20
C TRP A 46 6.69 3.11 17.52
N GLN A 47 5.73 3.04 16.58
CA GLN A 47 4.37 3.52 16.77
C GLN A 47 3.48 2.57 17.59
N GLU A 48 3.53 1.27 17.32
CA GLU A 48 2.62 0.23 17.81
C GLU A 48 3.16 -0.55 19.00
N GLY A 49 4.48 -0.54 19.19
CA GLY A 49 5.16 -1.38 20.17
C GLY A 49 5.18 -2.86 19.76
N LYS A 50 4.98 -3.75 20.74
CA LYS A 50 5.08 -5.21 20.57
C LYS A 50 3.84 -5.86 19.93
N LYS A 51 3.19 -5.18 18.98
CA LYS A 51 2.07 -5.76 18.22
C LYS A 51 2.59 -6.73 17.14
N GLN A 52 1.64 -7.39 16.46
CA GLN A 52 1.93 -8.31 15.37
C GLN A 52 2.73 -7.60 14.25
N ILE A 53 3.65 -8.33 13.62
CA ILE A 53 4.55 -7.81 12.57
C ILE A 53 3.77 -7.12 11.45
N LEU A 54 2.61 -7.67 11.06
CA LEU A 54 1.78 -7.09 10.00
C LEU A 54 1.20 -5.72 10.39
N VAL A 55 0.89 -5.52 11.67
CA VAL A 55 0.40 -4.23 12.19
C VAL A 55 1.52 -3.20 12.15
N ASN A 56 2.72 -3.60 12.58
CA ASN A 56 3.90 -2.74 12.50
C ASN A 56 4.25 -2.43 11.04
N LEU A 57 4.26 -3.43 10.16
CA LEU A 57 4.54 -3.23 8.74
C LEU A 57 3.56 -2.20 8.14
N LEU A 58 2.26 -2.34 8.41
CA LEU A 58 1.25 -1.43 7.89
C LEU A 58 1.42 -0.01 8.44
N SER A 59 1.52 0.16 9.76
CA SER A 59 1.59 1.48 10.39
C SER A 59 2.88 2.22 10.02
N GLY A 60 4.01 1.51 9.98
CA GLY A 60 5.27 2.11 9.56
C GLY A 60 5.35 2.38 8.06
N TYR A 61 4.72 1.56 7.21
CA TYR A 61 4.57 1.88 5.79
C TYR A 61 3.79 3.19 5.61
N LEU A 62 2.63 3.32 6.26
CA LEU A 62 1.79 4.52 6.16
C LEU A 62 2.50 5.77 6.69
N LEU A 63 3.28 5.63 7.77
CA LEU A 63 4.11 6.72 8.29
C LEU A 63 5.17 7.14 7.27
N LEU A 64 5.99 6.19 6.80
CA LEU A 64 7.08 6.47 5.87
C LEU A 64 6.53 7.04 4.56
N PHE A 65 5.47 6.45 4.02
CA PHE A 65 4.78 6.92 2.83
C PHE A 65 4.34 8.39 2.99
N SER A 66 3.67 8.71 4.11
CA SER A 66 3.21 10.06 4.40
C SER A 66 4.37 11.06 4.51
N LEU A 67 5.44 10.68 5.23
CA LEU A 67 6.61 11.54 5.39
C LEU A 67 7.35 11.77 4.07
N ILE A 68 7.50 10.73 3.23
CA ILE A 68 8.12 10.85 1.91
C ILE A 68 7.29 11.80 1.03
N VAL A 69 5.96 11.63 1.00
CA VAL A 69 5.05 12.50 0.23
C VAL A 69 5.15 13.95 0.70
N ILE A 70 5.03 14.20 2.00
CA ILE A 70 5.05 15.56 2.56
C ILE A 70 6.39 16.23 2.30
N ILE A 71 7.51 15.56 2.60
CA ILE A 71 8.84 16.15 2.45
C ILE A 71 9.15 16.40 0.97
N ASN A 72 8.82 15.47 0.07
CA ASN A 72 9.04 15.69 -1.36
C ASN A 72 8.11 16.76 -1.95
N ALA A 73 6.87 16.88 -1.48
CA ALA A 73 6.01 17.99 -1.88
C ALA A 73 6.61 19.34 -1.49
N LEU A 74 7.16 19.44 -0.26
CA LEU A 74 7.86 20.64 0.20
C LEU A 74 9.13 20.90 -0.63
N LEU A 75 9.91 19.86 -0.93
CA LEU A 75 11.09 19.98 -1.79
C LEU A 75 10.72 20.45 -3.20
N LEU A 76 9.66 19.93 -3.82
CA LEU A 76 9.22 20.42 -5.15
C LEU A 76 8.71 21.85 -5.10
N PHE A 77 8.04 22.23 -4.02
CA PHE A 77 7.50 23.57 -3.90
C PHE A 77 8.63 24.61 -3.76
N TYR A 78 9.58 24.36 -2.85
CA TYR A 78 10.63 25.33 -2.51
C TYR A 78 11.97 25.14 -3.22
N TRP A 79 12.28 23.93 -3.68
CA TRP A 79 13.59 23.54 -4.22
C TRP A 79 13.42 22.61 -5.44
N GLU A 80 14.44 21.80 -5.72
CA GLU A 80 14.51 20.77 -6.75
C GLU A 80 14.58 19.37 -6.11
N ILE A 81 13.84 18.40 -6.63
CA ILE A 81 14.07 16.99 -6.30
C ILE A 81 15.18 16.45 -7.20
N SER A 82 16.34 16.17 -6.60
CA SER A 82 17.45 15.47 -7.24
C SER A 82 17.64 14.08 -6.64
N TYR A 83 18.50 13.27 -7.25
CA TYR A 83 18.98 12.04 -6.63
C TYR A 83 19.57 12.30 -5.24
N LEU A 84 20.35 13.38 -5.09
CA LEU A 84 21.00 13.73 -3.83
C LEU A 84 19.98 14.07 -2.74
N SER A 85 18.94 14.86 -3.04
CA SER A 85 17.92 15.20 -2.04
C SER A 85 17.12 13.97 -1.59
N ASN A 86 16.78 13.08 -2.53
CA ASN A 86 16.11 11.81 -2.20
C ASN A 86 17.01 10.84 -1.42
N LEU A 87 18.31 10.79 -1.75
CA LEU A 87 19.28 10.01 -1.02
C LEU A 87 19.42 10.51 0.42
N ILE A 88 19.54 11.83 0.62
CA ILE A 88 19.61 12.44 1.96
C ILE A 88 18.34 12.10 2.75
N LEU A 89 17.16 12.28 2.15
CA LEU A 89 15.89 11.94 2.77
C LEU A 89 15.83 10.47 3.20
N TYR A 90 16.27 9.56 2.34
CA TYR A 90 16.33 8.14 2.66
C TYR A 90 17.31 7.84 3.80
N LEU A 91 18.51 8.45 3.79
CA LEU A 91 19.49 8.28 4.86
C LEU A 91 18.98 8.84 6.20
N ILE A 92 18.18 9.90 6.20
CA ILE A 92 17.48 10.40 7.40
C ILE A 92 16.55 9.33 7.97
N PHE A 93 15.79 8.61 7.13
CA PHE A 93 14.94 7.51 7.60
C PHE A 93 15.74 6.32 8.14
N VAL A 94 16.86 5.97 7.51
CA VAL A 94 17.76 4.93 8.02
C VAL A 94 18.34 5.34 9.38
N ALA A 95 18.81 6.58 9.52
CA ALA A 95 19.33 7.11 10.77
C ALA A 95 18.26 7.12 11.88
N GLY A 96 17.03 7.54 11.56
CA GLY A 96 15.90 7.49 12.47
C GLY A 96 15.58 6.06 12.94
N ALA A 97 15.60 5.09 12.02
CA ALA A 97 15.43 3.68 12.36
C ALA A 97 16.53 3.15 13.29
N LEU A 98 17.80 3.54 13.08
CA LEU A 98 18.91 3.18 13.97
C LEU A 98 18.74 3.77 15.39
N ILE A 99 18.26 5.01 15.49
CA ILE A 99 17.93 5.64 16.79
C ILE A 99 16.82 4.86 17.51
N ILE A 100 15.77 4.46 16.77
CA ILE A 100 14.67 3.65 17.30
C ILE A 100 15.19 2.30 17.83
N ILE A 101 16.01 1.59 17.06
CA ILE A 101 16.61 0.30 17.46
C ILE A 101 17.45 0.46 18.74
N LYS A 102 18.21 1.56 18.86
CA LYS A 102 19.03 1.83 20.04
C LYS A 102 18.16 2.06 21.28
N GLN A 103 17.15 2.92 21.17
CA GLN A 103 16.31 3.34 22.30
C GLN A 103 15.35 2.24 22.76
N LYS A 104 14.66 1.58 21.84
CA LYS A 104 13.65 0.56 22.18
C LYS A 104 14.24 -0.83 22.06
N GLU A 105 14.06 -1.66 23.09
CA GLU A 105 14.23 -3.10 22.91
C GLU A 105 13.17 -3.59 21.93
N ILE A 106 13.55 -3.78 20.67
CA ILE A 106 12.72 -4.45 19.65
C ILE A 106 12.68 -5.94 20.00
N VAL A 107 11.99 -6.25 21.09
CA VAL A 107 11.63 -7.60 21.47
C VAL A 107 10.28 -7.83 20.80
N GLY A 108 10.34 -8.07 19.50
CA GLY A 108 9.28 -8.83 18.86
C GLY A 108 9.51 -10.28 19.24
N GLU A 109 8.59 -10.87 20.00
CA GLU A 109 8.39 -12.29 19.80
C GLU A 109 7.93 -12.42 18.35
N ILE A 110 8.84 -12.81 17.46
CA ILE A 110 8.45 -13.40 16.18
C ILE A 110 7.83 -14.74 16.57
N ASN A 111 6.62 -14.68 17.12
CA ASN A 111 5.75 -15.82 17.22
C ASN A 111 5.28 -16.02 15.79
N PHE A 112 6.15 -16.68 15.01
CA PHE A 112 5.74 -17.46 13.86
C PHE A 112 5.00 -18.70 14.40
N SER A 113 3.98 -18.47 15.23
CA SER A 113 2.95 -19.44 15.47
C SER A 113 2.18 -19.49 14.16
N TRP A 114 2.69 -20.31 13.25
CA TRP A 114 1.79 -20.99 12.33
C TRP A 114 0.65 -21.49 13.21
N PRO A 115 -0.61 -21.12 12.96
CA PRO A 115 -1.71 -21.71 13.68
C PRO A 115 -1.75 -23.18 13.26
N VAL A 116 -0.93 -24.01 13.91
CA VAL A 116 -0.98 -25.48 13.83
C VAL A 116 -2.14 -25.94 14.71
N ASN A 117 -3.29 -25.26 14.58
CA ASN A 117 -4.54 -25.86 14.97
C ASN A 117 -4.83 -26.88 13.91
N PHE A 118 -4.56 -28.15 14.25
CA PHE A 118 -4.83 -29.32 13.44
C PHE A 118 -6.31 -29.33 13.08
N LEU A 119 -6.65 -28.74 11.93
CA LEU A 119 -7.90 -28.98 11.26
C LEU A 119 -8.05 -30.49 11.04
N HIS A 120 -9.27 -31.02 11.22
CA HIS A 120 -9.61 -32.38 10.83
C HIS A 120 -9.07 -32.68 9.42
N PRO A 121 -8.50 -33.88 9.18
CA PRO A 121 -7.79 -34.20 7.95
C PRO A 121 -8.62 -33.97 6.68
N THR A 122 -9.95 -34.12 6.77
CA THR A 122 -10.89 -33.87 5.66
C THR A 122 -10.98 -32.39 5.27
N LYS A 123 -10.93 -31.45 6.24
CA LYS A 123 -10.93 -30.01 5.95
C LYS A 123 -9.64 -29.55 5.28
N LYS A 124 -8.51 -30.22 5.55
CA LYS A 124 -7.22 -29.89 4.93
C LYS A 124 -7.24 -30.09 3.41
N ILE A 125 -7.77 -31.22 2.94
CA ILE A 125 -7.85 -31.52 1.49
C ILE A 125 -8.67 -30.45 0.78
N VAL A 126 -9.85 -30.10 1.31
CA VAL A 126 -10.72 -29.05 0.73
C VAL A 126 -9.99 -27.70 0.68
N ILE A 127 -9.29 -27.30 1.74
CA ILE A 127 -8.54 -26.03 1.76
C ILE A 127 -7.41 -26.03 0.72
N TYR A 128 -6.66 -27.13 0.58
CA TYR A 128 -5.61 -27.23 -0.44
C TYR A 128 -6.19 -27.21 -1.85
N LEU A 129 -7.30 -27.91 -2.09
CA LEU A 129 -7.98 -27.88 -3.38
C LEU A 129 -8.47 -26.47 -3.73
N LEU A 130 -9.09 -25.77 -2.78
CA LEU A 130 -9.51 -24.37 -2.96
C LEU A 130 -8.32 -23.45 -3.23
N TYR A 131 -7.22 -23.61 -2.50
CA TYR A 131 -6.01 -22.81 -2.70
C TYR A 131 -5.39 -23.04 -4.08
N TRP A 132 -5.27 -24.29 -4.52
CA TRP A 132 -4.82 -24.61 -5.87
C TRP A 132 -5.77 -24.10 -6.93
N LEU A 133 -7.08 -24.20 -6.73
CA LEU A 133 -8.07 -23.67 -7.65
C LEU A 133 -7.95 -22.14 -7.80
N ILE A 134 -7.71 -21.42 -6.70
CA ILE A 134 -7.43 -19.98 -6.70
C ILE A 134 -6.16 -19.68 -7.51
N ILE A 135 -5.06 -20.39 -7.26
CA ILE A 135 -3.79 -20.21 -7.98
C ILE A 135 -3.96 -20.49 -9.47
N CYS A 136 -4.56 -21.62 -9.84
CA CYS A 136 -4.78 -21.99 -11.23
C CYS A 136 -5.66 -20.96 -11.94
N SER A 137 -6.74 -20.50 -11.29
CA SER A 137 -7.61 -19.46 -11.86
C SER A 137 -6.86 -18.13 -12.05
N LEU A 138 -6.03 -17.72 -11.08
CA LEU A 138 -5.18 -16.53 -11.21
C LEU A 138 -4.20 -16.66 -12.37
N ILE A 139 -3.50 -17.80 -12.48
CA ILE A 139 -2.57 -18.06 -13.58
C ILE A 139 -3.29 -17.94 -14.92
N ILE A 140 -4.42 -18.62 -15.09
CA ILE A 140 -5.22 -18.57 -16.32
C ILE A 140 -5.63 -17.13 -16.66
N LEU A 141 -6.14 -16.38 -15.67
CA LEU A 141 -6.59 -15.00 -15.89
C LEU A 141 -5.44 -14.07 -16.25
N PHE A 142 -4.29 -14.17 -15.56
CA PHE A 142 -3.09 -13.38 -15.91
C PHE A 142 -2.55 -13.75 -17.29
N THR A 143 -2.56 -15.04 -17.65
CA THR A 143 -2.19 -15.51 -18.98
C THR A 143 -3.12 -14.94 -20.05
N GLN A 144 -4.43 -14.95 -19.82
CA GLN A 144 -5.41 -14.37 -20.74
C GLN A 144 -5.20 -12.86 -20.90
N ILE A 145 -5.01 -12.12 -19.81
CA ILE A 145 -4.70 -10.69 -19.85
C ILE A 145 -3.42 -10.44 -20.65
N PHE A 146 -2.37 -11.22 -20.41
CA PHE A 146 -1.08 -11.05 -21.08
C PHE A 146 -1.17 -11.25 -22.61
N PHE A 147 -1.91 -12.27 -23.05
CA PHE A 147 -2.05 -12.56 -24.49
C PHE A 147 -3.07 -11.68 -25.22
N HIS A 148 -3.99 -11.01 -24.50
CA HIS A 148 -5.02 -10.15 -25.09
C HIS A 148 -4.80 -8.67 -24.79
N ARG A 149 -3.55 -8.23 -24.59
CA ARG A 149 -3.24 -6.81 -24.41
C ARG A 149 -3.48 -6.02 -25.69
N SER A 150 -3.92 -4.78 -25.55
CA SER A 150 -4.20 -3.89 -26.68
C SER A 150 -3.39 -2.60 -26.61
N GLU A 151 -2.98 -2.12 -27.79
CA GLU A 151 -2.45 -0.78 -28.03
C GLU A 151 -3.51 0.16 -28.64
N GLN A 152 -4.65 -0.40 -29.06
CA GLN A 152 -5.72 0.34 -29.72
C GLN A 152 -6.65 0.99 -28.71
N ILE A 153 -7.30 2.07 -29.15
CA ILE A 153 -8.41 2.68 -28.41
C ILE A 153 -9.59 1.71 -28.52
N ILE A 154 -9.90 1.02 -27.41
CA ILE A 154 -11.04 0.12 -27.31
C ILE A 154 -12.11 0.75 -26.42
N PHE A 155 -13.38 0.55 -26.75
CA PHE A 155 -14.48 1.07 -25.94
C PHE A 155 -14.63 0.31 -24.61
N SER A 156 -14.27 -0.97 -24.62
CA SER A 156 -14.33 -1.80 -23.43
C SER A 156 -13.26 -2.89 -23.44
N ILE A 157 -12.62 -3.08 -22.29
CA ILE A 157 -11.72 -4.20 -21.99
C ILE A 157 -12.37 -5.58 -22.27
N TRP A 158 -13.69 -5.68 -22.19
CA TRP A 158 -14.41 -6.94 -22.40
C TRP A 158 -14.50 -7.34 -23.87
N GLN A 159 -14.21 -6.43 -24.80
CA GLN A 159 -14.24 -6.72 -26.25
C GLN A 159 -13.07 -7.59 -26.70
N ILE A 160 -11.95 -7.54 -25.98
CA ILE A 160 -10.72 -8.22 -26.35
C ILE A 160 -10.46 -9.46 -25.49
N LEU A 161 -11.04 -9.53 -24.29
CA LEU A 161 -10.89 -10.69 -23.42
C LEU A 161 -11.75 -11.85 -23.94
N PRO A 162 -11.25 -13.10 -23.85
CA PRO A 162 -12.02 -14.26 -24.27
C PRO A 162 -13.26 -14.44 -23.39
N SER A 163 -14.34 -15.00 -23.94
CA SER A 163 -15.62 -15.16 -23.23
C SER A 163 -15.52 -16.01 -21.95
N ASN A 164 -14.55 -16.94 -21.91
CA ASN A 164 -14.28 -17.77 -20.72
C ASN A 164 -13.55 -17.00 -19.60
N PHE A 165 -13.07 -15.78 -19.83
CA PHE A 165 -12.45 -14.94 -18.80
C PHE A 165 -13.40 -14.72 -17.61
N LEU A 166 -14.65 -14.36 -17.89
CA LEU A 166 -15.65 -14.14 -16.85
C LEU A 166 -15.97 -15.41 -16.07
N LEU A 167 -15.93 -16.58 -16.72
CA LEU A 167 -16.12 -17.86 -16.05
C LEU A 167 -15.00 -18.14 -15.05
N PHE A 168 -13.73 -17.99 -15.45
CA PHE A 168 -12.59 -18.19 -14.55
C PHE A 168 -12.55 -17.13 -13.44
N TYR A 169 -12.94 -15.89 -13.74
CA TYR A 169 -13.04 -14.83 -12.74
C TYR A 169 -14.14 -15.12 -11.71
N LEU A 170 -15.31 -15.61 -12.15
CA LEU A 170 -16.38 -16.05 -11.25
C LEU A 170 -15.95 -17.23 -10.38
N LEU A 171 -15.29 -18.23 -10.97
CA LEU A 171 -14.72 -19.37 -10.24
C LEU A 171 -13.72 -18.91 -9.18
N LEU A 172 -12.87 -17.94 -9.52
CA LEU A 172 -11.91 -17.34 -8.59
C LEU A 172 -12.61 -16.66 -7.40
N ILE A 173 -13.65 -15.85 -7.64
CA ILE A 173 -14.41 -15.17 -6.57
C ILE A 173 -15.10 -16.20 -5.66
N ILE A 174 -15.80 -17.18 -6.24
CA ILE A 174 -16.50 -18.21 -5.46
C ILE A 174 -15.50 -19.02 -4.63
N SER A 175 -14.38 -19.44 -5.23
CA SER A 175 -13.34 -20.19 -4.55
C SER A 175 -12.71 -19.39 -3.41
N LEU A 176 -12.44 -18.10 -3.63
CA LEU A 176 -11.94 -17.22 -2.59
C LEU A 176 -12.97 -17.07 -1.47
N PHE A 177 -14.23 -16.81 -1.79
CA PHE A 177 -15.28 -16.64 -0.80
C PHE A 177 -15.36 -17.85 0.13
N VAL A 178 -15.40 -19.06 -0.44
CA VAL A 178 -15.38 -20.31 0.34
C VAL A 178 -14.08 -20.41 1.13
N TYR A 179 -12.92 -20.18 0.51
CA TYR A 179 -11.61 -20.22 1.17
C TYR A 179 -11.53 -19.27 2.38
N LEU A 180 -12.07 -18.05 2.29
CA LEU A 180 -12.09 -17.08 3.38
C LEU A 180 -12.95 -17.53 4.57
N THR A 181 -13.96 -18.39 4.34
CA THR A 181 -14.78 -18.95 5.41
C THR A 181 -14.16 -20.17 6.08
N VAL A 182 -13.40 -21.00 5.34
CA VAL A 182 -12.88 -22.27 5.87
C VAL A 182 -11.39 -22.25 6.26
N ALA A 183 -10.57 -21.44 5.59
CA ALA A 183 -9.12 -21.40 5.85
C ALA A 183 -8.82 -20.68 7.17
N THR A 184 -7.63 -20.92 7.72
CA THR A 184 -7.10 -20.19 8.90
C THR A 184 -5.89 -19.34 8.54
N THR A 185 -5.16 -19.70 7.48
CA THR A 185 -3.96 -19.02 6.98
C THR A 185 -4.16 -18.57 5.53
N GLY A 186 -3.26 -17.74 5.01
CA GLY A 186 -3.23 -17.38 3.58
C GLY A 186 -4.34 -16.45 3.06
N LYS A 187 -5.37 -16.16 3.87
CA LYS A 187 -6.52 -15.31 3.48
C LYS A 187 -6.11 -13.97 2.89
N ASN A 188 -5.21 -13.25 3.56
CA ASN A 188 -4.77 -11.93 3.13
C ASN A 188 -4.10 -11.99 1.75
N ILE A 189 -3.24 -12.97 1.50
CA ILE A 189 -2.54 -13.11 0.21
C ILE A 189 -3.55 -13.38 -0.90
N ALA A 190 -4.47 -14.33 -0.70
CA ALA A 190 -5.47 -14.67 -1.70
C ALA A 190 -6.39 -13.48 -2.03
N LEU A 191 -6.79 -12.73 -1.00
CA LEU A 191 -7.58 -11.52 -1.12
C LEU A 191 -6.83 -10.40 -1.87
N MET A 192 -5.57 -10.13 -1.50
CA MET A 192 -4.73 -9.13 -2.15
C MET A 192 -4.54 -9.45 -3.63
N SER A 193 -4.31 -10.72 -3.99
CA SER A 193 -4.16 -11.14 -5.38
C SER A 193 -5.39 -10.85 -6.23
N ILE A 194 -6.59 -11.08 -5.69
CA ILE A 194 -7.85 -10.81 -6.41
C ILE A 194 -8.12 -9.32 -6.53
N LEU A 195 -7.88 -8.54 -5.47
CA LEU A 195 -8.02 -7.09 -5.52
C LEU A 195 -7.01 -6.48 -6.50
N PHE A 196 -5.78 -6.99 -6.55
CA PHE A 196 -4.74 -6.57 -7.49
C PHE A 196 -5.14 -6.87 -8.93
N LEU A 197 -5.60 -8.10 -9.21
CA LEU A 197 -6.10 -8.47 -10.53
C LEU A 197 -7.26 -7.56 -10.96
N SER A 198 -8.23 -7.34 -10.08
CA SER A 198 -9.46 -6.61 -10.41
C SER A 198 -9.23 -5.12 -10.62
N SER A 199 -8.46 -4.47 -9.73
CA SER A 199 -8.13 -3.05 -9.86
C SER A 199 -7.10 -2.76 -10.93
N GLY A 200 -6.21 -3.71 -11.22
CA GLY A 200 -5.16 -3.56 -12.24
C GLY A 200 -5.55 -4.00 -13.64
N LEU A 201 -6.75 -4.55 -13.84
CA LEU A 201 -7.16 -5.17 -15.10
C LEU A 201 -7.02 -4.22 -16.30
N GLY A 202 -7.53 -2.99 -16.20
CA GLY A 202 -7.39 -1.99 -17.27
C GLY A 202 -5.92 -1.69 -17.58
N VAL A 203 -5.15 -1.43 -16.55
CA VAL A 203 -3.72 -1.10 -16.64
C VAL A 203 -2.86 -2.23 -17.24
N MET A 204 -3.22 -3.49 -16.98
CA MET A 204 -2.50 -4.64 -17.53
C MET A 204 -2.88 -4.89 -18.99
N ILE A 205 -4.17 -4.68 -19.33
CA ILE A 205 -4.68 -4.84 -20.70
C ILE A 205 -4.14 -3.76 -21.64
N TYR A 206 -4.19 -2.49 -21.23
CA TYR A 206 -3.69 -1.40 -22.05
C TYR A 206 -2.17 -1.33 -21.97
N ARG A 207 -1.50 -1.53 -23.12
CA ARG A 207 -0.04 -1.54 -23.14
C ARG A 207 0.54 -0.16 -22.81
N LEU A 208 -0.02 0.89 -23.44
CA LEU A 208 0.47 2.26 -23.36
C LEU A 208 0.07 2.95 -22.05
N ASN A 209 -1.23 3.07 -21.73
CA ASN A 209 -1.83 3.38 -20.42
C ASN A 209 -3.36 3.30 -20.56
N TYR A 210 -4.09 3.30 -19.43
CA TYR A 210 -5.55 3.36 -19.44
C TYR A 210 -6.02 4.80 -19.14
N GLY A 211 -6.66 5.45 -20.12
CA GLY A 211 -7.12 6.84 -20.02
C GLY A 211 -6.10 7.87 -20.52
N PHE A 212 -6.53 9.13 -20.59
CA PHE A 212 -5.70 10.25 -21.08
C PHE A 212 -4.84 10.87 -19.97
N ASP A 213 -5.40 11.08 -18.78
CA ASP A 213 -4.74 11.75 -17.65
C ASP A 213 -3.36 11.18 -17.26
N PRO A 214 -3.13 9.84 -17.25
CA PRO A 214 -1.82 9.30 -16.90
C PRO A 214 -0.69 9.81 -17.82
N PHE A 215 -0.97 10.12 -19.09
CA PHE A 215 0.04 10.66 -20.00
C PHE A 215 0.51 12.05 -19.58
N ILE A 216 -0.39 12.91 -19.08
CA ILE A 216 -0.04 14.25 -18.59
C ILE A 216 0.82 14.15 -17.33
N HIS A 217 0.43 13.27 -16.41
CA HIS A 217 1.17 13.06 -15.16
C HIS A 217 2.57 12.48 -15.44
N GLN A 218 2.68 11.46 -16.29
CA GLN A 218 3.97 10.87 -16.66
C GLN A 218 4.89 11.85 -17.42
N ALA A 219 4.32 12.73 -18.24
CA ALA A 219 5.09 13.80 -18.88
C ALA A 219 5.65 14.78 -17.83
N THR A 220 4.82 15.17 -16.87
CA THR A 220 5.22 16.04 -15.75
C THR A 220 6.32 15.40 -14.90
N GLU A 221 6.16 14.13 -14.55
CA GLU A 221 7.16 13.35 -13.82
C GLU A 221 8.49 13.26 -14.59
N SER A 222 8.44 13.10 -15.91
CA SER A 222 9.64 13.07 -16.75
C SER A 222 10.38 14.41 -16.76
N ILE A 223 9.64 15.54 -16.76
CA ILE A 223 10.22 16.89 -16.62
C ILE A 223 10.88 17.03 -15.24
N ILE A 224 10.18 16.64 -14.17
CA ILE A 224 10.71 16.69 -12.81
C ILE A 224 11.93 15.77 -12.66
N TRP A 225 11.95 14.61 -13.30
CA TRP A 225 13.12 13.72 -13.30
C TRP A 225 14.34 14.37 -13.96
N GLY A 226 14.14 15.06 -15.10
CA GLY A 226 15.22 15.68 -15.85
C GLY A 226 15.73 17.00 -15.25
N GLN A 227 14.85 17.80 -14.66
CA GLN A 227 15.15 19.17 -14.21
C GLN A 227 15.04 19.36 -12.69
N GLY A 228 14.49 18.38 -11.98
CA GLY A 228 14.25 18.43 -10.54
C GLY A 228 12.96 19.16 -10.12
N PHE A 229 12.29 19.86 -11.04
CA PHE A 229 11.05 20.59 -10.75
C PHE A 229 10.18 20.72 -12.00
N VAL A 230 8.96 21.26 -11.82
CA VAL A 230 8.07 21.67 -12.91
C VAL A 230 7.57 23.10 -12.66
N THR A 231 7.25 23.85 -13.72
CA THR A 231 6.62 25.17 -13.63
C THR A 231 5.30 25.19 -14.43
N PRO A 232 4.22 25.83 -13.91
CA PRO A 232 4.10 26.39 -12.56
C PRO A 232 4.18 25.28 -11.48
N ARG A 233 4.38 25.67 -10.20
CA ARG A 233 4.42 24.77 -9.04
C ARG A 233 3.08 24.81 -8.29
N PRO A 234 1.99 24.25 -8.84
CA PRO A 234 0.73 24.20 -8.11
C PRO A 234 0.93 23.38 -6.83
N ILE A 235 0.25 23.74 -5.74
CA ILE A 235 0.35 23.00 -4.47
C ILE A 235 -0.24 21.58 -4.61
N TYR A 236 -1.25 21.43 -5.47
CA TYR A 236 -1.87 20.15 -5.75
C TYR A 236 -0.96 19.26 -6.63
N TYR A 237 -1.02 17.94 -6.43
CA TYR A 237 -0.25 16.91 -7.13
C TYR A 237 1.25 16.82 -6.79
N LEU A 238 1.84 17.80 -6.08
CA LEU A 238 3.25 17.74 -5.70
C LEU A 238 3.57 16.52 -4.84
N GLY A 239 2.64 16.13 -3.96
CA GLY A 239 2.80 14.92 -3.17
C GLY A 239 2.88 13.66 -4.04
N TYR A 240 2.09 13.61 -5.12
CA TYR A 240 2.09 12.51 -6.08
C TYR A 240 3.40 12.47 -6.87
N TYR A 241 3.79 13.56 -7.52
CA TYR A 241 5.02 13.61 -8.30
C TYR A 241 6.26 13.35 -7.45
N GLY A 242 6.26 13.86 -6.22
CA GLY A 242 7.32 13.64 -5.25
C GLY A 242 7.54 12.17 -4.91
N ILE A 243 6.46 11.43 -4.64
CA ILE A 243 6.57 10.00 -4.31
C ILE A 243 7.00 9.16 -5.52
N ILE A 244 6.52 9.49 -6.73
CA ILE A 244 6.95 8.80 -7.95
C ILE A 244 8.45 8.98 -8.18
N ASN A 245 8.94 10.22 -8.11
CA ASN A 245 10.36 10.52 -8.29
C ASN A 245 11.24 9.86 -7.19
N PHE A 246 10.78 9.86 -5.94
CA PHE A 246 11.47 9.15 -4.86
C PHE A 246 11.63 7.66 -5.18
N PHE A 247 10.55 6.98 -5.60
CA PHE A 247 10.61 5.57 -5.95
C PHE A 247 11.42 5.31 -7.22
N GLN A 248 11.45 6.23 -8.18
CA GLN A 248 12.25 6.09 -9.40
C GLN A 248 13.75 5.99 -9.08
N HIS A 249 14.25 6.86 -8.19
CA HIS A 249 15.63 6.84 -7.73
C HIS A 249 15.99 5.56 -6.95
N PHE A 250 15.08 5.04 -6.13
CA PHE A 250 15.35 3.92 -5.23
C PHE A 250 15.07 2.54 -5.82
N LEU A 251 13.96 2.38 -6.52
CA LEU A 251 13.54 1.08 -7.09
C LEU A 251 14.19 0.80 -8.44
N SER A 252 14.80 1.81 -9.09
CA SER A 252 15.35 1.69 -10.45
C SER A 252 14.29 1.22 -11.47
N LEU A 253 13.04 1.61 -11.24
CA LEU A 253 11.92 1.41 -12.15
C LEU A 253 11.68 2.70 -12.94
N SER A 254 11.07 2.61 -14.13
CA SER A 254 10.62 3.81 -14.83
C SER A 254 9.49 4.50 -14.05
N ASN A 255 9.39 5.83 -14.17
CA ASN A 255 8.24 6.59 -13.67
C ASN A 255 6.91 6.00 -14.15
N VAL A 256 6.83 5.61 -15.44
CA VAL A 256 5.64 4.95 -16.02
C VAL A 256 5.23 3.71 -15.25
N LEU A 257 6.17 2.85 -14.82
CA LEU A 257 5.82 1.64 -14.05
C LEU A 257 5.37 1.99 -12.63
N ILE A 258 5.98 2.99 -12.00
CA ILE A 258 5.63 3.39 -10.64
C ILE A 258 4.26 4.05 -10.62
N ASP A 259 4.03 5.04 -11.48
CA ASP A 259 2.73 5.72 -11.68
C ASP A 259 1.62 4.68 -11.93
N ARG A 260 1.92 3.72 -12.80
CA ARG A 260 0.99 2.66 -13.17
C ARG A 260 0.57 1.73 -12.03
N TYR A 261 1.40 1.50 -11.02
CA TYR A 261 1.12 0.47 -10.01
C TYR A 261 1.02 1.01 -8.58
N ILE A 262 1.43 2.24 -8.29
CA ILE A 262 1.42 2.77 -6.91
C ILE A 262 0.01 2.78 -6.31
N THR A 263 -1.00 3.20 -7.09
CA THR A 263 -2.40 3.25 -6.65
C THR A 263 -2.99 1.86 -6.49
N ILE A 264 -2.77 0.99 -7.49
CA ILE A 264 -3.21 -0.41 -7.46
C ILE A 264 -2.61 -1.15 -6.25
N ILE A 265 -1.32 -0.98 -5.99
CA ILE A 265 -0.64 -1.62 -4.85
C ILE A 265 -1.23 -1.13 -3.53
N ASN A 266 -1.46 0.17 -3.37
CA ASN A 266 -2.09 0.72 -2.16
C ASN A 266 -3.52 0.21 -1.98
N TYR A 267 -4.30 0.14 -3.06
CA TYR A 267 -5.67 -0.37 -3.02
C TYR A 267 -5.72 -1.88 -2.73
N ALA A 268 -4.87 -2.67 -3.40
CA ALA A 268 -4.92 -4.12 -3.35
C ALA A 268 -4.22 -4.72 -2.14
N ILE A 269 -3.22 -4.03 -1.58
CA ILE A 269 -2.43 -4.53 -0.45
C ILE A 269 -2.74 -3.77 0.83
N ILE A 270 -2.63 -2.45 0.82
CA ILE A 270 -2.68 -1.65 2.05
C ILE A 270 -4.12 -1.54 2.57
N LEU A 271 -5.08 -1.21 1.71
CA LEU A 271 -6.48 -1.07 2.09
C LEU A 271 -7.10 -2.35 2.72
N PRO A 272 -7.01 -3.57 2.15
CA PRO A 272 -7.54 -4.76 2.80
C PRO A 272 -6.88 -5.08 4.14
N LEU A 273 -5.60 -4.75 4.31
CA LEU A 273 -4.93 -4.89 5.61
C LEU A 273 -5.52 -3.96 6.67
N THR A 274 -5.85 -2.72 6.30
CA THR A 274 -6.48 -1.75 7.21
C THR A 274 -7.90 -2.20 7.62
N ILE A 275 -8.68 -2.71 6.66
CA ILE A 275 -10.03 -3.28 6.92
C ILE A 275 -9.94 -4.50 7.82
N ASN A 276 -8.97 -5.38 7.57
CA ASN A 276 -8.81 -6.58 8.39
C ASN A 276 -8.38 -6.23 9.82
N GLN A 277 -7.54 -5.22 10.02
CA GLN A 277 -7.24 -4.73 11.38
C GLN A 277 -8.48 -4.18 12.08
N TRP A 278 -9.32 -3.40 11.39
CA TRP A 278 -10.61 -2.96 11.91
C TRP A 278 -11.50 -4.15 12.33
N SER A 279 -11.58 -5.18 11.48
CA SER A 279 -12.44 -6.35 11.72
C SER A 279 -12.07 -7.18 12.96
N THR A 280 -10.84 -7.05 13.49
CA THR A 280 -10.39 -7.78 14.68
C THR A 280 -10.87 -7.18 16.01
N ILE A 281 -11.61 -6.08 15.98
CA ILE A 281 -12.07 -5.38 17.19
C ILE A 281 -13.36 -6.00 17.77
N LYS A 282 -13.13 -6.83 18.78
CA LYS A 282 -13.89 -7.24 19.99
C LYS A 282 -15.42 -7.30 20.08
N ARG A 283 -16.24 -6.74 19.19
CA ARG A 283 -17.72 -6.78 19.38
C ARG A 283 -18.50 -7.50 18.32
N TYR A 284 -17.89 -7.77 17.18
CA TYR A 284 -18.53 -8.51 16.12
C TYR A 284 -17.54 -9.43 15.45
N HIS A 285 -17.88 -10.71 15.33
CA HIS A 285 -17.17 -11.68 14.50
C HIS A 285 -17.38 -11.36 13.01
N TYR A 286 -17.02 -10.15 12.56
CA TYR A 286 -17.27 -9.75 11.20
C TYR A 286 -16.20 -10.26 10.24
N TRP A 287 -16.70 -11.13 9.38
CA TRP A 287 -16.31 -11.53 8.04
C TRP A 287 -14.88 -11.17 7.59
N PRO A 288 -13.96 -12.15 7.57
CA PRO A 288 -12.71 -12.08 6.82
C PRO A 288 -12.88 -11.75 5.32
N ALA A 289 -14.12 -11.79 4.82
CA ALA A 289 -14.50 -11.41 3.48
C ALA A 289 -14.94 -9.94 3.34
N ALA A 290 -14.95 -9.14 4.41
CA ALA A 290 -15.32 -7.72 4.33
C ALA A 290 -14.54 -6.94 3.24
N PRO A 291 -13.23 -7.17 3.02
CA PRO A 291 -12.54 -6.47 1.94
C PRO A 291 -13.02 -6.86 0.52
N LEU A 292 -13.78 -7.94 0.33
CA LEU A 292 -14.41 -8.25 -0.96
C LEU A 292 -15.44 -7.19 -1.37
N PHE A 293 -16.02 -6.46 -0.43
CA PHE A 293 -16.91 -5.34 -0.75
C PHE A 293 -16.20 -4.22 -1.51
N LEU A 294 -14.86 -4.16 -1.46
CA LEU A 294 -14.09 -3.24 -2.30
C LEU A 294 -14.31 -3.50 -3.80
N LEU A 295 -14.63 -4.73 -4.20
CA LEU A 295 -14.95 -5.07 -5.59
C LEU A 295 -16.27 -4.45 -6.08
N LEU A 296 -17.13 -4.01 -5.16
CA LEU A 296 -18.36 -3.29 -5.49
C LEU A 296 -18.13 -1.79 -5.74
N LEU A 297 -16.96 -1.26 -5.35
CA LEU A 297 -16.61 0.12 -5.66
C LEU A 297 -16.44 0.26 -7.18
N PRO A 298 -16.77 1.43 -7.76
CA PRO A 298 -16.53 1.69 -9.17
C PRO A 298 -15.02 1.62 -9.45
N LEU A 299 -14.54 0.47 -9.91
CA LEU A 299 -13.10 0.20 -10.09
C LEU A 299 -12.46 1.17 -11.08
N THR A 300 -13.24 1.81 -11.95
CA THR A 300 -12.77 2.88 -12.85
C THR A 300 -12.14 4.05 -12.11
N THR A 301 -12.60 4.36 -10.89
CA THR A 301 -12.04 5.42 -10.04
C THR A 301 -10.68 5.08 -9.44
N ILE A 302 -10.26 3.82 -9.52
CA ILE A 302 -8.99 3.29 -8.99
C ILE A 302 -8.08 2.86 -10.15
N ALA A 303 -8.64 2.27 -11.20
CA ALA A 303 -7.93 1.76 -12.37
C ALA A 303 -7.33 2.89 -13.23
N LEU A 304 -7.89 4.10 -13.16
CA LEU A 304 -7.28 5.30 -13.72
C LEU A 304 -6.24 5.81 -12.72
N ASN A 305 -4.98 5.39 -12.88
CA ASN A 305 -3.88 5.85 -12.03
C ASN A 305 -3.68 7.36 -12.19
N THR A 306 -4.25 8.09 -11.24
CA THR A 306 -4.23 9.54 -11.17
C THR A 306 -3.95 9.93 -9.72
N PRO A 307 -3.47 11.16 -9.47
CA PRO A 307 -3.37 11.68 -8.11
C PRO A 307 -4.69 11.55 -7.33
N GLN A 308 -5.83 11.78 -7.99
CA GLN A 308 -7.15 11.64 -7.37
C GLN A 308 -7.43 10.19 -6.93
N ALA A 309 -7.10 9.20 -7.75
CA ALA A 309 -7.30 7.80 -7.42
C ALA A 309 -6.48 7.39 -6.19
N LEU A 310 -5.20 7.79 -6.12
CA LEU A 310 -4.36 7.53 -4.95
C LEU A 310 -4.89 8.25 -3.70
N ALA A 311 -5.32 9.50 -3.83
CA ALA A 311 -5.92 10.26 -2.73
C ALA A 311 -7.22 9.61 -2.21
N ASN A 312 -8.06 9.07 -3.10
CA ASN A 312 -9.24 8.30 -2.71
C ASN A 312 -8.89 7.03 -1.91
N VAL A 313 -7.85 6.31 -2.33
CA VAL A 313 -7.37 5.12 -1.60
C VAL A 313 -6.88 5.51 -0.21
N LEU A 314 -6.10 6.59 -0.08
CA LEU A 314 -5.64 7.09 1.22
C LEU A 314 -6.78 7.59 2.11
N LEU A 315 -7.82 8.21 1.53
CA LEU A 315 -9.03 8.57 2.24
C LEU A 315 -9.71 7.34 2.84
N LEU A 316 -9.92 6.28 2.05
CA LEU A 316 -10.53 5.04 2.53
C LEU A 316 -9.69 4.39 3.62
N ILE A 317 -8.37 4.30 3.41
CA ILE A 317 -7.41 3.81 4.42
C ILE A 317 -7.60 4.59 5.73
N THR A 318 -7.64 5.93 5.66
CA THR A 318 -7.74 6.78 6.85
C THR A 318 -9.07 6.58 7.57
N ILE A 319 -10.19 6.44 6.84
CA ILE A 319 -11.50 6.14 7.42
C ILE A 319 -11.49 4.78 8.14
N PHE A 320 -10.95 3.72 7.53
CA PHE A 320 -10.90 2.41 8.20
C PHE A 320 -9.97 2.40 9.41
N LEU A 321 -8.87 3.14 9.37
CA LEU A 321 -8.00 3.33 10.53
C LEU A 321 -8.67 4.13 11.64
N LEU A 322 -9.49 5.13 11.30
CA LEU A 322 -10.30 5.90 12.26
C LEU A 322 -11.31 5.01 12.99
N LEU A 323 -11.92 4.08 12.26
CA LEU A 323 -12.85 3.11 12.82
C LEU A 323 -12.13 2.04 13.68
N ALA A 324 -10.82 1.87 13.52
CA ALA A 324 -10.03 0.94 14.32
C ALA A 324 -9.73 1.53 15.72
N ASP A 325 -10.37 0.98 16.76
CA ASP A 325 -10.22 1.34 18.18
C ASP A 325 -8.76 1.50 18.66
N ASP A 326 -7.84 0.69 18.13
CA ASP A 326 -6.44 0.62 18.58
C ASP A 326 -5.57 1.78 18.06
N LEU A 327 -6.08 2.55 17.10
CA LEU A 327 -5.40 3.71 16.50
C LEU A 327 -6.00 5.04 16.97
N ARG A 328 -7.03 5.02 17.81
CA ARG A 328 -7.67 6.24 18.36
C ARG A 328 -6.72 7.11 19.17
N ASN A 329 -5.66 6.54 19.73
CA ASN A 329 -4.63 7.29 20.46
C ASN A 329 -3.53 7.86 19.54
N LYS A 330 -3.63 7.70 18.22
CA LYS A 330 -2.58 8.04 17.25
C LYS A 330 -3.01 9.14 16.29
N ASN A 331 -3.47 10.23 16.89
CA ASN A 331 -3.96 11.41 16.16
C ASN A 331 -2.95 11.92 15.13
N TYR A 332 -1.65 11.80 15.40
CA TYR A 332 -0.61 12.27 14.47
C TYR A 332 -0.55 11.47 13.17
N LEU A 333 -0.71 10.14 13.17
CA LEU A 333 -0.66 9.34 11.93
C LEU A 333 -1.85 9.68 11.03
N LEU A 334 -3.04 9.81 11.64
CA LEU A 334 -4.26 10.19 10.91
C LEU A 334 -4.12 11.60 10.32
N LEU A 335 -3.58 12.55 11.07
CA LEU A 335 -3.29 13.91 10.56
C LEU A 335 -2.26 13.90 9.43
N LEU A 336 -1.19 13.11 9.55
CA LEU A 336 -0.20 12.96 8.48
C LEU A 336 -0.82 12.37 7.21
N LEU A 337 -1.70 11.37 7.32
CA LEU A 337 -2.44 10.83 6.18
C LEU A 337 -3.39 11.87 5.57
N GLY A 338 -4.06 12.66 6.40
CA GLY A 338 -4.89 13.78 5.94
C GLY A 338 -4.10 14.82 5.14
N LEU A 339 -2.95 15.25 5.66
CA LEU A 339 -2.03 16.18 4.97
C LEU A 339 -1.47 15.58 3.68
N THR A 340 -1.05 14.31 3.72
CA THR A 340 -0.60 13.54 2.56
C THR A 340 -1.67 13.52 1.48
N THR A 341 -2.92 13.27 1.85
CA THR A 341 -4.06 13.23 0.92
C THR A 341 -4.31 14.61 0.31
N ILE A 342 -4.20 15.71 1.06
CA ILE A 342 -4.30 17.08 0.51
C ILE A 342 -3.21 17.37 -0.52
N LEU A 343 -1.96 17.04 -0.19
CA LEU A 343 -0.81 17.29 -1.06
C LEU A 343 -0.82 16.43 -2.33
N ILE A 344 -1.46 15.26 -2.28
CA ILE A 344 -1.73 14.45 -3.46
C ILE A 344 -2.92 15.02 -4.22
N HIS A 345 -4.09 15.20 -3.61
CA HIS A 345 -5.25 15.81 -4.28
C HIS A 345 -6.23 16.48 -3.29
N PRO A 346 -6.51 17.79 -3.43
CA PRO A 346 -7.34 18.53 -2.46
C PRO A 346 -8.80 18.06 -2.42
N LEU A 347 -9.37 17.58 -3.53
CA LEU A 347 -10.75 17.11 -3.58
C LEU A 347 -11.06 16.01 -2.56
N SER A 348 -10.12 15.09 -2.31
CA SER A 348 -10.27 14.04 -1.28
C SER A 348 -9.65 14.47 0.05
N GLY A 349 -8.56 15.24 0.01
CA GLY A 349 -7.84 15.64 1.21
C GLY A 349 -8.59 16.63 2.09
N ILE A 350 -9.27 17.63 1.50
CA ILE A 350 -10.00 18.66 2.25
C ILE A 350 -11.17 18.03 3.04
N PRO A 351 -12.07 17.24 2.43
CA PRO A 351 -13.11 16.54 3.19
C PRO A 351 -12.55 15.64 4.29
N LEU A 352 -11.42 14.96 4.03
CA LEU A 352 -10.77 14.10 5.03
C LEU A 352 -10.26 14.90 6.23
N ILE A 353 -9.60 16.04 6.03
CA ILE A 353 -9.16 16.89 7.13
C ILE A 353 -10.35 17.41 7.94
N PHE A 354 -11.44 17.84 7.29
CA PHE A 354 -12.66 18.23 8.02
C PHE A 354 -13.23 17.08 8.86
N CYS A 355 -13.26 15.87 8.30
CA CYS A 355 -13.69 14.68 9.03
C CYS A 355 -12.81 14.41 10.26
N LEU A 356 -11.48 14.50 10.12
CA LEU A 356 -10.54 14.31 11.22
C LEU A 356 -10.67 15.39 12.30
N LEU A 357 -10.80 16.65 11.90
CA LEU A 357 -11.00 17.76 12.84
C LEU A 357 -12.29 17.58 13.64
N PHE A 358 -13.39 17.21 12.97
CA PHE A 358 -14.67 16.93 13.62
C PHE A 358 -14.56 15.75 14.60
N TYR A 359 -13.89 14.66 14.18
CA TYR A 359 -13.65 13.50 15.03
C TYR A 359 -12.86 13.86 16.29
N PHE A 360 -11.75 14.59 16.16
CA PHE A 360 -10.94 15.00 17.31
C PHE A 360 -11.68 15.97 18.23
N TYR A 361 -12.47 16.89 17.67
CA TYR A 361 -13.32 17.78 18.45
C TYR A 361 -14.33 17.01 19.30
N HIS A 362 -15.07 16.06 18.68
CA HIS A 362 -16.05 15.24 19.39
C HIS A 362 -15.41 14.41 20.49
N PHE A 363 -14.25 13.79 20.23
CA PHE A 363 -13.51 13.02 21.22
C PHE A 363 -13.04 13.88 22.39
N TYR A 364 -12.47 15.05 22.11
CA TYR A 364 -12.02 16.00 23.13
C TYR A 364 -13.16 16.46 24.05
N VAL A 365 -14.34 16.73 23.48
CA VAL A 365 -15.53 17.11 24.26
C VAL A 365 -16.04 15.94 25.10
N SER A 366 -16.14 14.73 24.54
CA SER A 366 -16.62 13.55 25.27
C SER A 366 -15.72 13.15 26.45
N ASP A 367 -14.41 13.37 26.36
CA ASP A 367 -13.47 13.06 27.44
C ASP A 367 -13.58 14.06 28.60
N LYS A 368 -13.90 15.33 28.32
CA LYS A 368 -14.17 16.32 29.37
C LYS A 368 -15.44 16.01 30.14
N THR A 369 -16.52 15.60 29.46
CA THR A 369 -17.80 15.30 30.10
C THR A 369 -17.77 14.04 30.97
N LYS A 370 -16.80 13.13 30.79
CA LYS A 370 -16.64 11.94 31.65
C LYS A 370 -15.82 12.19 32.91
N LYS A 371 -15.12 13.33 32.99
CA LYS A 371 -14.26 13.70 34.12
C LYS A 371 -14.93 14.65 35.11
N ASN A 372 -16.06 15.25 34.71
CA ASN A 372 -16.98 15.99 35.57
C ASN A 372 -18.16 15.08 35.93
#